data_AF-A0A1H4QNC8-F1
#
_entry.id   AF-A0A1H4QNC8-F1
#
_cell.length_a   1.000
_cell.length_b   1.000
_cell.length_c   1.000
_cell.angle_alpha   90.00
_cell.angle_beta   90.00
_cell.angle_gamma   90.00
#
_symmetry.space_group_name_H-M   'P 1'
#
loop_
_entity.id
_entity.type
_entity.pdbx_description
1 polymer ?
#
loop_
_entity_poly.entity_id
_entity_poly.type
_entity_poly.pdbx_seq_one_letter_code
_entity_poly.pdbx_strand_id
1 'polypeptide(L)'
;MGIFNDLYIYEIVLLFLGTFLFLILSGGLVYYILKKEEIKKLLLFFPIPILMIAYPSIKELNISKDKIELSKYQKQYQENPEDSIARDRIEELTEELESRATSEEDLIQISKSNILLGKPEKAIEVADKIIDKNRKSTDATEEKSDEDPKEEGKSVVIKNTAYQLKKIAKIQQQTIAKKDTSGVSEKLKNLKLNPELLKISAIVKKTNKVK
;
A
#
# COMPACT_ATOMS: atom_id res chain seq x y z
N MET A 1 -8.87 7.99 -13.18
CA MET A 1 -8.58 6.81 -12.34
C MET A 1 -9.85 6.00 -12.13
N GLY A 2 -9.87 4.73 -12.54
CA GLY A 2 -11.06 3.88 -12.36
C GLY A 2 -11.13 3.31 -10.96
N ILE A 3 -12.32 3.29 -10.36
CA ILE A 3 -12.65 2.64 -9.07
C ILE A 3 -12.27 1.15 -8.99
N PHE A 4 -11.81 0.55 -10.09
CA PHE A 4 -11.43 -0.86 -10.20
C PHE A 4 -9.91 -1.09 -10.09
N ASN A 5 -9.09 -0.02 -10.04
CA ASN A 5 -7.63 -0.14 -10.06
C ASN A 5 -7.04 -0.74 -8.77
N ASP A 6 -7.78 -0.66 -7.67
CA ASP A 6 -7.40 -1.23 -6.37
C ASP A 6 -8.09 -2.58 -6.09
N LEU A 7 -8.84 -3.11 -7.05
CA LEU A 7 -9.48 -4.42 -6.95
C LEU A 7 -8.64 -5.49 -7.65
N TYR A 8 -8.56 -6.66 -7.05
CA TYR A 8 -8.00 -7.82 -7.73
C TYR A 8 -8.88 -8.27 -8.90
N ILE A 9 -8.27 -8.94 -9.88
CA ILE A 9 -8.99 -9.43 -11.07
C ILE A 9 -10.17 -10.34 -10.69
N TYR A 10 -10.02 -11.18 -9.66
CA TYR A 10 -11.10 -12.06 -9.20
C TYR A 10 -12.23 -11.29 -8.52
N GLU A 11 -11.95 -10.14 -7.89
CA GLU A 11 -12.97 -9.28 -7.27
C GLU A 11 -13.81 -8.59 -8.34
N ILE A 12 -13.16 -8.15 -9.42
CA ILE A 12 -13.84 -7.60 -10.59
C ILE A 12 -14.74 -8.68 -11.22
N VAL A 13 -14.22 -9.88 -11.44
CA VAL A 13 -15.00 -11.01 -11.98
C VAL A 13 -16.16 -11.36 -11.05
N LEU A 14 -15.94 -11.40 -9.74
CA LEU A 14 -16.98 -11.68 -8.74
C LEU A 14 -18.08 -10.61 -8.76
N LEU A 15 -17.71 -9.33 -8.88
CA LEU A 15 -18.63 -8.20 -8.95
C LEU A 15 -19.49 -8.26 -10.22
N PHE A 16 -18.89 -8.52 -11.38
CA PHE A 16 -19.62 -8.68 -12.64
C PHE A 16 -20.55 -9.90 -12.62
N LEU A 17 -20.04 -11.04 -12.12
CA LEU A 17 -20.82 -12.27 -12.04
C LEU A 17 -21.99 -12.12 -11.06
N GLY A 18 -21.76 -11.50 -9.90
CA GLY A 18 -22.79 -11.17 -8.92
C GLY A 18 -23.85 -10.24 -9.50
N THR A 19 -23.44 -9.18 -10.21
CA THR A 19 -24.36 -8.24 -10.88
C THR A 19 -25.19 -8.94 -11.94
N PHE A 20 -24.56 -9.76 -12.78
CA PHE A 20 -25.25 -10.51 -13.83
C PHE A 20 -26.28 -11.49 -13.25
N LEU A 21 -25.88 -12.25 -12.22
CA LEU A 21 -26.77 -13.17 -11.51
C LEU A 21 -27.94 -12.43 -10.83
N PHE A 22 -27.68 -11.25 -10.24
CA PHE A 22 -28.71 -10.41 -9.64
C PHE A 22 -29.75 -9.95 -10.67
N LEU A 23 -29.33 -9.58 -11.88
CA LEU A 23 -30.23 -9.18 -12.96
C LEU A 23 -31.09 -10.36 -13.44
N ILE A 24 -30.51 -11.55 -13.59
CA ILE A 24 -31.26 -12.76 -13.95
C ILE A 24 -32.30 -13.09 -12.87
N LEU A 25 -31.90 -13.08 -11.60
CA LEU A 25 -32.81 -13.34 -10.48
C LEU A 25 -33.92 -12.28 -10.38
N SER A 26 -33.61 -11.02 -10.68
CA SER A 26 -34.59 -9.93 -10.73
C SER A 26 -35.61 -10.15 -11.86
N GLY A 27 -35.15 -10.53 -13.06
CA GLY A 27 -36.03 -10.88 -14.17
C GLY A 27 -36.90 -12.10 -13.86
N GLY A 28 -36.30 -13.14 -13.27
CA GLY A 28 -37.01 -14.33 -12.78
C GLY A 28 -38.05 -13.98 -11.71
N LEU A 29 -37.76 -13.03 -10.84
CA LEU A 29 -38.68 -12.60 -9.78
C LEU A 29 -39.91 -11.92 -10.38
N VAL A 30 -39.71 -11.00 -11.32
CA VAL A 30 -40.81 -10.37 -12.07
C VAL A 30 -41.64 -11.43 -12.78
N TYR A 31 -41.01 -12.41 -13.43
CA TYR A 31 -41.70 -13.51 -14.09
C TYR A 31 -42.56 -14.36 -13.14
N TYR A 32 -42.00 -14.78 -11.99
CA TYR A 32 -42.70 -15.57 -10.98
C TYR A 32 -43.89 -14.82 -10.38
N ILE A 33 -43.75 -13.50 -10.17
CA ILE A 33 -44.84 -12.63 -9.70
C ILE A 33 -45.98 -12.61 -10.73
N LEU A 34 -45.67 -12.45 -12.03
CA LEU A 34 -46.67 -12.44 -13.10
C LEU A 34 -47.39 -13.80 -13.23
N LYS A 35 -46.66 -14.90 -13.03
CA LYS A 35 -47.20 -16.27 -13.05
C LYS A 35 -47.89 -16.70 -11.75
N LYS A 36 -47.83 -15.90 -10.69
CA LYS A 36 -48.37 -16.21 -9.34
C LYS A 36 -47.77 -17.49 -8.74
N GLU A 37 -46.49 -17.76 -9.02
CA GLU A 37 -45.78 -18.92 -8.50
C GLU A 37 -45.13 -18.64 -7.12
N GLU A 38 -44.60 -19.69 -6.48
CA GLU A 38 -43.95 -19.60 -5.17
C GLU A 38 -42.63 -18.79 -5.23
N ILE A 39 -42.68 -17.50 -4.89
CA ILE A 39 -41.52 -16.60 -4.89
C ILE A 39 -40.46 -16.92 -3.81
N LYS A 40 -40.83 -17.67 -2.76
CA LYS A 40 -39.98 -17.88 -1.58
C LYS A 40 -38.66 -18.58 -1.93
N LYS A 41 -38.72 -19.58 -2.83
CA LYS A 41 -37.53 -20.32 -3.26
C LYS A 41 -36.56 -19.40 -4.00
N LEU A 42 -37.08 -18.52 -4.85
CA LEU A 42 -36.28 -17.58 -5.62
C LEU A 42 -35.62 -16.51 -4.73
N LEU A 43 -36.37 -15.97 -3.76
CA LEU A 43 -35.85 -15.01 -2.78
C LEU A 43 -34.69 -15.57 -1.95
N LEU A 44 -34.68 -16.86 -1.66
CA LEU A 44 -33.58 -17.51 -0.93
C LEU A 44 -32.24 -17.46 -1.68
N PHE A 45 -32.26 -17.29 -3.01
CA PHE A 45 -31.04 -17.19 -3.82
C PHE A 45 -30.49 -15.77 -3.93
N PHE A 46 -31.26 -14.72 -3.59
CA PHE A 46 -30.81 -13.32 -3.66
C PHE A 46 -29.63 -12.96 -2.74
N PRO A 47 -29.46 -13.54 -1.54
CA PRO A 47 -28.28 -13.26 -0.71
C PRO A 47 -26.95 -13.56 -1.41
N ILE A 48 -26.90 -14.57 -2.27
CA ILE A 48 -25.66 -15.00 -2.95
C ILE A 48 -25.08 -13.88 -3.82
N PRO A 49 -25.78 -13.34 -4.84
CA PRO A 49 -25.26 -12.26 -5.66
C PRO A 49 -25.06 -10.97 -4.85
N ILE A 50 -25.88 -10.69 -3.84
CA ILE A 50 -25.71 -9.51 -2.98
C ILE A 50 -24.35 -9.57 -2.26
N LEU A 51 -24.00 -10.72 -1.68
CA LEU A 51 -22.70 -10.92 -1.04
C LEU A 51 -21.55 -10.83 -2.05
N MET A 52 -21.72 -11.38 -3.26
CA MET A 52 -20.70 -11.29 -4.33
C MET A 52 -20.43 -9.85 -4.75
N ILE A 53 -21.47 -9.01 -4.85
CA ILE A 53 -21.35 -7.59 -5.19
C ILE A 53 -20.74 -6.79 -4.01
N ALA A 54 -21.13 -7.11 -2.77
CA ALA A 54 -20.66 -6.41 -1.58
C ALA A 54 -19.23 -6.78 -1.16
N TYR A 55 -18.72 -7.95 -1.58
CA TYR A 55 -17.43 -8.48 -1.13
C TYR A 55 -16.24 -7.52 -1.38
N PRO A 56 -16.04 -6.95 -2.58
CA PRO A 56 -14.92 -6.05 -2.84
C PRO A 56 -14.96 -4.82 -1.94
N SER A 57 -16.15 -4.24 -1.71
CA SER A 57 -16.32 -3.05 -0.86
C SER A 57 -15.95 -3.29 0.60
N ILE A 58 -16.34 -4.44 1.17
CA ILE A 58 -15.98 -4.79 2.56
C ILE A 58 -14.45 -4.90 2.69
N LYS A 59 -13.80 -5.47 1.68
CA LYS A 59 -12.36 -5.70 1.68
C LYS A 59 -11.57 -4.40 1.51
N GLU A 60 -12.01 -3.49 0.65
CA GLU A 60 -11.43 -2.16 0.49
C GLU A 60 -11.45 -1.35 1.80
N LEU A 61 -12.55 -1.46 2.57
CA LEU A 61 -12.66 -0.83 3.88
C LEU A 61 -11.66 -1.38 4.89
N ASN A 62 -11.40 -2.69 4.90
CA ASN A 62 -10.40 -3.30 5.78
C ASN A 62 -9.00 -2.83 5.40
N ILE A 63 -8.63 -2.89 4.12
CA ILE A 63 -7.32 -2.39 3.62
C ILE A 63 -7.11 -0.93 4.03
N SER A 64 -8.14 -0.09 3.89
CA SER A 64 -8.05 1.32 4.25
C SER A 64 -7.77 1.52 5.73
N LYS A 65 -8.38 0.70 6.60
CA LYS A 65 -8.09 0.70 8.04
C LYS A 65 -6.65 0.24 8.29
N ASP A 66 -6.21 -0.83 7.66
CA ASP A 66 -4.87 -1.39 7.84
C ASP A 66 -3.78 -0.37 7.44
N LYS A 67 -4.01 0.40 6.36
CA LYS A 67 -3.13 1.50 5.94
C LYS A 67 -3.02 2.59 7.01
N ILE A 68 -4.16 2.97 7.62
CA ILE A 68 -4.20 3.97 8.69
C ILE A 68 -3.50 3.44 9.95
N GLU A 69 -3.77 2.18 10.33
CA GLU A 69 -3.14 1.53 11.47
C GLU A 69 -1.63 1.40 11.28
N LEU A 70 -1.17 1.04 10.07
CA LEU A 70 0.25 0.97 9.77
C LEU A 70 0.92 2.32 10.00
N SER A 71 0.34 3.41 9.48
CA SER A 71 0.88 4.75 9.69
C SER A 71 0.92 5.14 11.17
N LYS A 72 -0.10 4.75 11.93
CA LYS A 72 -0.16 4.98 13.38
C LYS A 72 0.95 4.24 14.11
N TYR A 73 1.12 2.93 13.88
CA TYR A 73 2.14 2.14 14.55
C TYR A 73 3.55 2.55 14.12
N GLN A 74 3.76 2.93 12.85
CA GLN A 74 5.02 3.53 12.40
C GLN A 74 5.37 4.78 13.22
N LYS A 75 4.41 5.69 13.45
CA LYS A 75 4.63 6.88 14.29
C LYS A 75 4.94 6.51 15.73
N GLN A 76 4.19 5.58 16.30
CA GLN A 76 4.40 5.08 17.66
C GLN A 76 5.80 4.49 17.84
N TYR A 77 6.25 3.65 16.91
CA TYR A 77 7.60 3.08 16.93
C TYR A 77 8.68 4.13 16.67
N GLN A 78 8.38 5.17 15.90
CA GLN A 78 9.30 6.30 15.73
C GLN A 78 9.51 7.11 17.01
N GLU A 79 8.46 7.23 17.82
CA GLU A 79 8.50 7.92 19.12
C GLU A 79 9.12 7.03 20.21
N ASN A 80 8.83 5.73 20.19
CA ASN A 80 9.38 4.74 21.10
C ASN A 80 9.94 3.51 20.36
N PRO A 81 11.24 3.51 19.99
CA PRO A 81 11.86 2.40 19.27
C PRO A 81 12.00 1.08 20.06
N GLU A 82 11.71 1.09 21.37
CA GLU A 82 11.72 -0.12 22.21
C GLU A 82 10.33 -0.77 22.30
N ASP A 83 9.31 -0.18 21.66
CA ASP A 83 7.94 -0.70 21.65
C ASP A 83 7.85 -1.94 20.74
N SER A 84 7.93 -3.12 21.36
CA SER A 84 7.82 -4.40 20.63
C SER A 84 6.44 -4.59 20.01
N ILE A 85 5.37 -4.10 20.64
CA ILE A 85 4.01 -4.24 20.10
C ILE A 85 3.87 -3.43 18.81
N ALA A 86 4.36 -2.18 18.81
CA ALA A 86 4.35 -1.36 17.61
C ALA A 86 5.18 -1.99 16.49
N ARG A 87 6.34 -2.58 16.82
CA ARG A 87 7.18 -3.28 15.85
C ARG A 87 6.48 -4.50 15.24
N ASP A 88 5.88 -5.35 16.06
CA ASP A 88 5.19 -6.57 15.60
C ASP A 88 3.99 -6.21 14.71
N ARG A 89 3.24 -5.17 15.08
CA ARG A 89 2.13 -4.66 14.25
C ARG A 89 2.58 -4.06 12.94
N ILE A 90 3.72 -3.35 12.91
CA ILE A 90 4.29 -2.88 11.66
C ILE A 90 4.66 -4.07 10.77
N GLU A 91 5.22 -5.13 11.31
CA GLU A 91 5.59 -6.33 10.55
C GLU A 91 4.36 -7.01 9.93
N GLU A 92 3.35 -7.33 10.74
CA GLU A 92 2.09 -7.94 10.30
C GLU A 92 1.40 -7.13 9.20
N LEU A 93 1.16 -5.84 9.47
CA LEU A 93 0.45 -4.96 8.54
C LEU A 93 1.26 -4.71 7.26
N THR A 94 2.60 -4.69 7.34
CA THR A 94 3.45 -4.53 6.16
C THR A 94 3.35 -5.75 5.26
N GLU A 95 3.32 -6.96 5.82
CA GLU A 95 3.20 -8.19 5.03
C GLU A 95 1.83 -8.30 4.35
N GLU A 96 0.75 -7.93 5.05
CA GLU A 96 -0.60 -7.92 4.47
C GLU A 96 -0.72 -6.90 3.32
N LEU A 97 -0.22 -5.68 3.53
CA LEU A 97 -0.33 -4.58 2.57
C LEU A 97 0.68 -4.68 1.42
N GLU A 98 1.84 -5.33 1.60
CA GLU A 98 2.87 -5.48 0.55
C GLU A 98 2.30 -6.20 -0.69
N SER A 99 1.42 -7.20 -0.50
CA SER A 99 0.76 -7.92 -1.60
C SER A 99 -0.29 -7.12 -2.36
N ARG A 100 -0.73 -5.99 -1.79
CA ARG A 100 -1.82 -5.13 -2.29
C ARG A 100 -1.36 -3.73 -2.68
N ALA A 101 -0.11 -3.37 -2.40
CA ALA A 101 0.42 -2.05 -2.68
C ALA A 101 0.56 -1.80 -4.19
N THR A 102 -0.42 -1.10 -4.76
CA THR A 102 -0.50 -0.71 -6.17
C THR A 102 -0.11 0.76 -6.38
N SER A 103 -0.43 1.61 -5.40
CA SER A 103 -0.14 3.04 -5.41
C SER A 103 1.30 3.34 -4.96
N GLU A 104 1.85 4.45 -5.41
CA GLU A 104 3.21 4.84 -5.04
C GLU A 104 3.28 5.27 -3.57
N GLU A 105 2.18 5.81 -3.05
CA GLU A 105 2.01 6.15 -1.64
C GLU A 105 2.04 4.91 -0.75
N ASP A 106 1.36 3.83 -1.14
CA ASP A 106 1.41 2.57 -0.39
C ASP A 106 2.84 2.02 -0.39
N LEU A 107 3.49 2.01 -1.56
CA LEU A 107 4.89 1.57 -1.66
C LEU A 107 5.83 2.43 -0.81
N ILE A 108 5.59 3.74 -0.66
CA ILE A 108 6.33 4.59 0.28
C ILE A 108 6.15 4.09 1.71
N GLN A 109 4.92 3.79 2.14
CA GLN A 109 4.66 3.31 3.50
C GLN A 109 5.31 1.95 3.74
N ILE A 110 5.25 1.03 2.78
CA ILE A 110 5.90 -0.28 2.85
C ILE A 110 7.43 -0.13 2.91
N SER A 111 8.02 0.76 2.12
CA SER A 111 9.46 1.03 2.16
C SER A 111 9.87 1.63 3.52
N LYS A 112 9.09 2.57 4.06
CA LYS A 112 9.28 3.12 5.42
C LYS A 112 9.25 2.02 6.48
N SER A 113 8.24 1.14 6.46
CA SER A 113 8.15 0.00 7.38
C SER A 113 9.38 -0.89 7.32
N ASN A 114 9.81 -1.28 6.13
CA ASN A 114 10.96 -2.17 5.97
C ASN A 114 12.26 -1.54 6.53
N ILE A 115 12.44 -0.22 6.42
CA ILE A 115 13.56 0.48 7.09
C ILE A 115 13.44 0.39 8.61
N LEU A 116 12.24 0.67 9.16
CA LEU A 116 11.99 0.63 10.61
C LEU A 116 12.18 -0.77 11.21
N LEU A 117 11.79 -1.81 10.46
CA LEU A 117 11.94 -3.22 10.83
C LEU A 117 13.38 -3.74 10.64
N GLY A 118 14.28 -2.95 10.05
CA GLY A 118 15.65 -3.38 9.79
C GLY A 118 15.79 -4.37 8.64
N LYS A 119 14.88 -4.31 7.65
CA LYS A 119 14.86 -5.09 6.41
C LYS A 119 15.27 -4.20 5.21
N PRO A 120 16.53 -3.71 5.13
CA PRO A 120 16.92 -2.71 4.14
C PRO A 120 16.89 -3.24 2.69
N GLU A 121 17.10 -4.54 2.46
CA GLU A 121 17.00 -5.16 1.13
C GLU A 121 15.60 -4.94 0.54
N LYS A 122 14.56 -5.30 1.31
CA LYS A 122 13.16 -5.09 0.93
C LYS A 122 12.85 -3.61 0.73
N ALA A 123 13.35 -2.74 1.63
CA ALA A 123 13.13 -1.30 1.49
C ALA A 123 13.72 -0.73 0.20
N ILE A 124 14.90 -1.21 -0.22
CA ILE A 124 15.54 -0.82 -1.49
C ILE A 124 14.70 -1.33 -2.68
N GLU A 125 14.29 -2.59 -2.66
CA GLU A 125 13.48 -3.18 -3.73
C GLU A 125 12.18 -2.40 -3.93
N VAL A 126 11.47 -2.11 -2.85
CA VAL A 126 10.21 -1.35 -2.89
C VAL A 126 10.45 0.10 -3.36
N ALA A 127 11.53 0.75 -2.92
CA ALA A 127 11.88 2.08 -3.39
C ALA A 127 12.22 2.09 -4.89
N ASP A 128 12.87 1.05 -5.40
CA ASP A 128 13.17 0.90 -6.83
C ASP A 128 11.93 0.69 -7.68
N LYS A 129 10.94 -0.08 -7.18
CA LYS A 129 9.63 -0.19 -7.85
C LYS A 129 8.98 1.19 -8.08
N ILE A 130 9.07 2.11 -7.12
CA ILE A 130 8.53 3.48 -7.25
C ILE A 130 9.33 4.29 -8.28
N ILE A 131 10.66 4.22 -8.23
CA ILE A 131 11.55 4.98 -9.11
C ILE A 131 11.38 4.51 -10.57
N ASP A 132 11.30 3.19 -10.80
CA ASP A 132 11.18 2.59 -12.14
C ASP A 132 9.80 2.80 -12.75
N LYS A 133 8.73 2.74 -11.94
CA LYS A 133 7.36 3.06 -12.39
C LYS A 133 7.27 4.49 -12.91
N ASN A 134 7.82 5.44 -12.16
CA ASN A 134 7.89 6.84 -12.57
C ASN A 134 8.76 7.06 -13.82
N ARG A 135 9.88 6.35 -13.97
CA ARG A 135 10.74 6.45 -15.16
C ARG A 135 9.99 6.04 -16.43
N LYS A 136 9.22 4.96 -16.37
CA LYS A 136 8.35 4.53 -17.50
C LYS A 136 7.26 5.56 -17.81
N SER A 137 6.73 6.23 -16.80
CA SER A 137 5.75 7.31 -17.01
C SER A 137 6.37 8.52 -17.71
N THR A 138 7.63 8.87 -17.41
CA THR A 138 8.32 10.03 -18.02
C THR A 138 8.81 9.75 -19.45
N ASP A 139 9.20 8.51 -19.77
CA ASP A 139 9.57 8.11 -21.15
C ASP A 139 8.34 7.90 -22.06
N ALA A 140 7.13 7.75 -21.48
CA ALA A 140 5.88 7.60 -22.23
C ALA A 140 5.16 8.93 -22.52
N THR A 141 5.69 10.07 -22.07
CA THR A 141 5.06 11.40 -22.20
C THR A 141 5.50 12.18 -23.45
N GLU A 142 5.73 11.52 -24.59
CA GLU A 142 5.65 12.22 -25.89
C GLU A 142 4.23 12.14 -26.49
N GLU A 143 3.33 11.30 -25.99
CA GLU A 143 1.95 11.24 -26.50
C GLU A 143 0.91 10.99 -25.39
N LYS A 144 0.47 12.08 -24.73
CA LYS A 144 -0.92 12.42 -24.36
C LYS A 144 -0.93 13.40 -23.18
N SER A 145 -0.94 14.68 -23.54
CA SER A 145 -1.12 15.81 -22.64
C SER A 145 -2.60 15.88 -22.23
N ASP A 146 -2.91 15.48 -20.99
CA ASP A 146 -4.12 15.86 -20.24
C ASP A 146 -3.94 15.53 -18.73
N GLU A 147 -2.72 15.70 -18.18
CA GLU A 147 -2.50 15.59 -16.72
C GLU A 147 -2.58 16.97 -16.05
N ASP A 148 -3.41 17.04 -15.00
CA ASP A 148 -3.71 18.22 -14.18
C ASP A 148 -2.42 18.79 -13.56
N PRO A 149 -2.13 20.10 -13.63
CA PRO A 149 -0.88 20.70 -13.10
C PRO A 149 -0.60 20.47 -11.61
N LYS A 150 -1.53 19.87 -10.86
CA LYS A 150 -1.32 19.38 -9.48
C LYS A 150 -0.58 18.04 -9.39
N GLU A 151 -0.60 17.22 -10.44
CA GLU A 151 0.02 15.88 -10.45
C GLU A 151 1.54 15.92 -10.61
N GLU A 152 2.09 16.87 -11.37
CA GLU A 152 3.54 17.04 -11.52
C GLU A 152 4.22 17.31 -10.17
N GLY A 153 3.64 18.16 -9.33
CA GLY A 153 4.17 18.46 -7.99
C GLY A 153 4.16 17.25 -7.06
N LYS A 154 3.12 16.41 -7.14
CA LYS A 154 2.97 15.21 -6.30
C LYS A 154 3.92 14.10 -6.72
N SER A 155 4.05 13.84 -8.02
CA SER A 155 5.00 12.84 -8.56
C SER A 155 6.45 13.19 -8.20
N VAL A 156 6.85 14.45 -8.29
CA VAL A 156 8.20 14.91 -7.92
C VAL A 156 8.49 14.66 -6.43
N VAL A 157 7.52 14.92 -5.54
CA VAL A 157 7.67 14.67 -4.10
C VAL A 157 7.79 13.18 -3.79
N ILE A 158 6.96 12.33 -4.42
CA ILE A 158 6.99 10.88 -4.27
C ILE A 158 8.35 10.31 -4.72
N LYS A 159 8.83 10.73 -5.90
CA LYS A 159 10.13 10.34 -6.44
C LYS A 159 11.28 10.72 -5.51
N ASN A 160 11.30 11.96 -5.04
CA ASN A 160 12.32 12.42 -4.10
C ASN A 160 12.29 11.64 -2.79
N THR A 161 11.09 11.31 -2.29
CA THR A 161 10.90 10.50 -1.10
C THR A 161 11.45 9.09 -1.30
N ALA A 162 11.15 8.44 -2.43
CA ALA A 162 11.68 7.12 -2.77
C ALA A 162 13.21 7.10 -2.86
N TYR A 163 13.83 8.11 -3.49
CA TYR A 163 15.30 8.22 -3.50
C TYR A 163 15.90 8.39 -2.11
N GLN A 164 15.27 9.18 -1.24
CA GLN A 164 15.72 9.38 0.12
C GLN A 164 15.60 8.08 0.93
N LEU A 165 14.49 7.35 0.81
CA LEU A 165 14.29 6.04 1.44
C LEU A 165 15.32 5.03 0.96
N LYS A 166 15.57 4.94 -0.35
CA LYS A 166 16.62 4.09 -0.93
C LYS A 166 18.00 4.42 -0.37
N LYS A 167 18.34 5.70 -0.21
CA LYS A 167 19.63 6.12 0.38
C LYS A 167 19.74 5.72 1.86
N ILE A 168 18.70 5.92 2.65
CA ILE A 168 18.65 5.51 4.05
C ILE A 168 18.82 3.99 4.16
N ALA A 169 18.06 3.22 3.37
CA ALA A 169 18.11 1.77 3.36
C ALA A 169 19.49 1.25 2.92
N LYS A 170 20.13 1.85 1.91
CA LYS A 170 21.52 1.51 1.52
C LYS A 170 22.52 1.74 2.64
N ILE A 171 22.39 2.84 3.37
CA ILE A 171 23.27 3.12 4.52
C ILE A 171 23.04 2.05 5.59
N GLN A 172 21.79 1.74 5.91
CA GLN A 172 21.43 0.70 6.88
C GLN A 172 21.97 -0.69 6.46
N GLN A 173 21.81 -1.07 5.20
CA GLN A 173 22.35 -2.32 4.64
C GLN A 173 23.87 -2.38 4.79
N GLN A 174 24.58 -1.31 4.41
CA GLN A 174 26.05 -1.26 4.54
C GLN A 174 26.50 -1.40 5.99
N THR A 175 25.79 -0.79 6.93
CA THR A 175 26.07 -0.92 8.37
C THR A 175 25.89 -2.34 8.86
N ILE A 176 24.77 -2.97 8.50
CA ILE A 176 24.48 -4.36 8.88
C ILE A 176 25.51 -5.32 8.26
N ALA A 177 25.84 -5.16 6.98
CA ALA A 177 26.77 -6.02 6.27
C ALA A 177 28.22 -5.89 6.76
N LYS A 178 28.66 -4.67 7.07
CA LYS A 178 30.05 -4.40 7.51
C LYS A 178 30.25 -4.52 9.02
N LYS A 179 29.17 -4.64 9.80
CA LYS A 179 29.17 -4.48 11.27
C LYS A 179 29.88 -3.21 11.73
N ASP A 180 29.90 -2.19 10.87
CA ASP A 180 30.61 -0.94 11.10
C ASP A 180 29.59 0.19 11.19
N THR A 181 29.50 0.74 12.40
CA THR A 181 28.58 1.82 12.76
C THR A 181 29.26 3.19 12.64
N SER A 182 30.57 3.20 12.38
CA SER A 182 31.39 4.39 12.18
C SER A 182 30.95 5.12 10.92
N GLY A 183 30.64 6.41 11.05
CA GLY A 183 30.24 7.25 9.91
C GLY A 183 28.77 7.14 9.46
N VAL A 184 27.94 6.26 10.05
CA VAL A 184 26.49 6.20 9.75
C VAL A 184 25.81 7.52 10.06
N SER A 185 26.14 8.09 11.22
CA SER A 185 25.60 9.38 11.65
C SER A 185 25.98 10.52 10.71
N GLU A 186 27.19 10.49 10.15
CA GLU A 186 27.70 11.49 9.22
C GLU A 186 27.05 11.34 7.83
N LYS A 187 27.02 10.12 7.29
CA LYS A 187 26.35 9.81 6.02
C LYS A 187 24.88 10.20 6.03
N LEU A 188 24.16 9.95 7.12
CA LEU A 188 22.75 10.34 7.27
C LEU A 188 22.57 11.85 7.49
N LYS A 189 23.51 12.55 8.16
CA LYS A 189 23.45 14.02 8.32
C LYS A 189 23.67 14.76 7.00
N ASN A 190 24.47 14.19 6.10
CA ASN A 190 24.75 14.76 4.78
C ASN A 190 23.60 14.58 3.78
N LEU A 191 22.55 13.83 4.14
CA LEU A 191 21.33 13.74 3.34
C LEU A 191 20.43 14.93 3.66
N LYS A 192 20.07 15.72 2.64
CA LYS A 192 18.98 16.69 2.71
C LYS A 192 17.64 15.94 2.74
N LEU A 193 17.25 15.47 3.92
CA LEU A 193 16.03 14.69 4.13
C LEU A 193 14.81 15.58 4.38
N ASN A 194 13.64 15.13 3.93
CA ASN A 194 12.37 15.70 4.35
C ASN A 194 12.17 15.50 5.88
N PRO A 195 11.57 16.47 6.60
CA PRO A 195 11.20 16.37 8.02
C PRO A 195 10.72 15.00 8.50
N GLU A 196 9.85 14.31 7.75
CA GLU A 196 9.37 12.98 8.16
C GLU A 196 10.47 11.92 8.18
N LEU A 197 11.38 11.95 7.20
CA LEU A 197 12.45 10.97 7.06
C LEU A 197 13.60 11.22 8.04
N LEU A 198 13.67 12.41 8.64
CA LEU A 198 14.63 12.69 9.71
C LEU A 198 14.39 11.77 10.92
N LYS A 199 13.13 11.55 11.31
CA LYS A 199 12.77 10.64 12.41
C LYS A 199 13.19 9.21 12.11
N ILE A 200 12.92 8.73 10.89
CA ILE A 200 13.33 7.39 10.44
C ILE A 200 14.86 7.25 10.45
N SER A 201 15.58 8.26 9.95
CA SER A 201 17.04 8.26 9.98
C SER A 201 17.61 8.23 11.41
N ALA A 202 16.92 8.85 12.38
CA ALA A 202 17.32 8.84 13.78
C ALA A 202 17.19 7.45 14.40
N ILE A 203 16.15 6.70 14.04
CA ILE A 203 15.95 5.31 14.48
C ILE A 203 17.04 4.42 13.91
N VAL A 204 17.33 4.53 12.60
CA VAL A 204 18.43 3.79 11.98
C VAL A 204 19.76 4.06 12.71
N LYS A 205 20.01 5.30 13.17
CA LYS A 205 21.18 5.61 14.00
C LYS A 205 21.13 4.93 15.37
N LYS A 206 19.97 4.91 16.03
CA LYS A 206 19.79 4.32 17.36
C LYS A 206 19.93 2.79 17.32
N THR A 207 19.20 2.12 16.43
CA THR A 207 19.17 0.66 16.30
C THR A 207 20.53 0.10 15.92
N ASN A 208 21.31 0.83 15.12
CA ASN A 208 22.66 0.42 14.75
C ASN A 208 23.72 0.71 15.82
N LYS A 209 23.43 1.50 16.87
CA LYS A 209 24.37 1.72 17.99
C LYS A 209 24.28 0.64 19.08
N VAL A 210 23.18 -0.10 19.12
CA VAL A 210 22.84 -1.05 20.20
C VAL A 210 23.24 -2.50 19.85
N LYS A 211 23.65 -2.76 18.60
CA LYS A 211 24.20 -4.05 18.16
C LYS A 211 25.71 -3.98 18.01
#